data_AF-A0A2T6LN27-F1
#
_entry.id   AF-A0A2T6LN27-F1
#
_cell.length_a   1.000
_cell.length_b   1.000
_cell.length_c   1.000
_cell.angle_alpha   90.00
_cell.angle_beta   90.00
_cell.angle_gamma   90.00
#
_symmetry.space_group_name_H-M   'P 1'
#
loop_
_entity.id
_entity.type
_entity.pdbx_description
1 polymer ?
#
loop_
_entity_poly.entity_id
_entity_poly.type
_entity_poly.pdbx_seq_one_letter_code
_entity_poly.pdbx_strand_id
1 'polypeptide(L)'
;MRAAPMATATYRAWKLHNGVHYPLRIEASTLTNVVAEAQLSCAHKDQFAVLECAGGKQVLRIYQIKQGKDMWVRKPGFSHSVRVPQLRADVVTELAIDAYEPVEAWQWSPGADAVGAPAREIAL
;
A
#
# COMPACT_ATOMS: atom_id res chain seq x y z
N MET A 1 27.54 25.12 -10.61
CA MET A 1 26.26 24.37 -10.72
C MET A 1 25.57 24.43 -9.37
N ARG A 2 24.40 25.05 -9.25
CA ARG A 2 23.60 25.02 -8.02
C ARG A 2 22.87 23.68 -7.97
N ALA A 3 23.02 22.93 -6.89
CA ALA A 3 22.24 21.71 -6.66
C ALA A 3 20.75 22.10 -6.68
N ALA A 4 19.98 21.47 -7.57
CA ALA A 4 18.52 21.58 -7.51
C ALA A 4 18.06 21.06 -6.14
N PRO A 5 17.10 21.73 -5.47
CA PRO A 5 16.59 21.25 -4.20
C PRO A 5 16.08 19.81 -4.38
N MET A 6 16.63 18.88 -3.58
CA MET A 6 16.13 17.52 -3.52
C MET A 6 14.64 17.60 -3.21
N ALA A 7 13.79 17.20 -4.14
CA ALA A 7 12.36 17.18 -3.92
C ALA A 7 12.07 16.24 -2.73
N THR A 8 11.43 16.78 -1.70
CA THR A 8 11.09 16.01 -0.51
C THR A 8 10.16 14.87 -0.90
N ALA A 9 10.54 13.63 -0.60
CA ALA A 9 9.72 12.47 -0.89
C ALA A 9 8.40 12.54 -0.11
N THR A 10 7.31 12.22 -0.79
CA THR A 10 5.98 12.09 -0.17
C THR A 10 5.56 10.63 -0.19
N TYR A 11 4.82 10.21 0.83
CA TYR A 11 4.45 8.81 1.01
C TYR A 11 2.95 8.65 1.18
N ARG A 12 2.41 7.58 0.61
CA ARG A 12 1.05 7.10 0.85
C ARG A 12 1.11 5.60 1.11
N ALA A 13 0.26 5.10 2.00
CA ALA A 13 0.23 3.68 2.33
C ALA A 13 -1.19 3.14 2.40
N TRP A 14 -1.34 1.86 2.08
CA TRP A 14 -2.60 1.13 2.15
C TRP A 14 -2.39 -0.25 2.73
N LYS A 15 -3.25 -0.68 3.64
CA LYS A 15 -3.35 -2.08 4.04
C LYS A 15 -4.14 -2.85 2.98
N LEU A 16 -3.64 -4.01 2.58
CA LEU A 16 -4.27 -4.91 1.62
C LEU A 16 -4.89 -6.08 2.39
N HIS A 17 -6.20 -6.25 2.30
CA HIS A 17 -6.90 -7.33 3.00
C HIS A 17 -8.04 -7.88 2.13
N ASN A 18 -7.97 -9.17 1.77
CA ASN A 18 -8.97 -9.86 0.96
C ASN A 18 -9.37 -9.14 -0.34
N GLY A 19 -8.41 -8.52 -1.03
CA GLY A 19 -8.66 -7.77 -2.26
C GLY A 19 -9.21 -6.35 -2.05
N VAL A 20 -9.39 -5.92 -0.79
CA VAL A 20 -9.79 -4.55 -0.43
C VAL A 20 -8.58 -3.76 0.06
N HIS A 21 -8.52 -2.48 -0.32
CA HIS A 21 -7.45 -1.56 0.05
C HIS A 21 -7.93 -0.51 1.06
N TYR A 22 -7.30 -0.45 2.22
CA TYR A 22 -7.63 0.49 3.29
C TYR A 22 -6.52 1.52 3.42
N PRO A 23 -6.77 2.82 3.19
CA PRO A 23 -5.74 3.84 3.34
C PRO A 23 -5.26 3.89 4.80
N LEU A 24 -3.95 3.98 4.99
CA LEU A 24 -3.32 4.15 6.28
C LEU A 24 -2.97 5.63 6.47
N ARG A 25 -3.25 6.16 7.66
CA ARG A 25 -2.80 7.50 8.04
C ARG A 25 -1.34 7.41 8.47
N ILE A 26 -0.46 8.02 7.69
CA ILE A 26 0.98 8.04 7.88
C ILE A 26 1.43 9.49 8.03
N GLU A 27 2.22 9.77 9.06
CA GLU A 27 2.76 11.11 9.34
C GLU A 27 4.29 11.16 9.12
N ALA A 28 4.93 10.00 9.03
CA ALA A 28 6.35 9.87 8.73
C ALA A 28 6.78 10.44 7.36
N SER A 29 7.99 11.01 7.34
CA SER A 29 8.64 11.62 6.17
C SER A 29 9.80 10.81 5.59
N THR A 30 10.10 9.64 6.16
CA THR A 30 11.14 8.72 5.67
C THR A 30 10.56 7.33 5.46
N LEU A 31 10.99 6.63 4.41
CA LEU A 31 10.49 5.29 4.09
C LEU A 31 10.55 4.34 5.30
N THR A 32 11.65 4.34 6.05
CA THR A 32 11.82 3.51 7.25
C THR A 32 10.72 3.74 8.29
N ASN A 33 10.41 5.01 8.57
CA ASN A 33 9.39 5.36 9.55
C ASN A 33 7.98 5.08 9.01
N VAL A 34 7.74 5.30 7.71
CA VAL A 34 6.47 4.95 7.05
C VAL A 34 6.19 3.46 7.15
N VAL A 35 7.19 2.62 6.90
CA VAL A 35 7.10 1.16 7.03
C VAL A 35 6.81 0.75 8.48
N ALA A 36 7.48 1.38 9.45
CA ALA A 36 7.24 1.12 10.86
C ALA A 36 5.81 1.49 11.29
N GLU A 37 5.31 2.66 10.88
CA GLU A 37 3.92 3.09 11.15
C GLU A 37 2.89 2.17 10.49
N ALA A 38 3.09 1.83 9.22
CA ALA A 38 2.19 0.92 8.49
C ALA A 38 2.16 -0.48 9.12
N GLN A 39 3.31 -0.97 9.59
CA GLN A 39 3.43 -2.26 10.28
C GLN A 39 2.58 -2.31 11.55
N LEU A 40 2.44 -1.20 12.29
CA LEU A 40 1.60 -1.16 13.51
C LEU A 40 0.11 -1.39 13.22
N SER A 41 -0.33 -1.16 11.98
CA SER A 41 -1.72 -1.36 11.54
C SER A 41 -1.99 -2.77 11.00
N CYS A 42 -0.97 -3.63 10.99
CA CYS A 42 -0.99 -4.94 10.34
C CYS A 42 -0.73 -6.10 11.31
N ALA A 43 -1.34 -7.24 11.04
CA ALA A 43 -1.13 -8.51 11.74
C ALA A 43 -0.27 -9.47 10.90
N HIS A 44 0.09 -10.63 11.46
CA HIS A 44 0.83 -11.65 10.73
C HIS A 44 0.11 -12.06 9.43
N LYS A 45 0.87 -12.16 8.33
CA LYS A 45 0.42 -12.45 6.96
C LYS A 45 -0.36 -11.34 6.26
N ASP A 46 -0.66 -10.24 6.94
CA ASP A 46 -1.18 -9.06 6.27
C ASP A 46 -0.15 -8.53 5.27
N GLN A 47 -0.66 -7.84 4.26
CA GLN A 47 0.15 -7.08 3.31
C GLN A 47 -0.22 -5.60 3.40
N PHE A 48 0.74 -4.74 3.10
CA PHE A 48 0.50 -3.33 2.89
C PHE A 48 1.37 -2.81 1.75
N ALA A 49 0.89 -1.79 1.07
CA ALA A 49 1.60 -1.10 0.01
C ALA A 49 2.03 0.28 0.48
N VAL A 50 3.21 0.72 0.03
CA VAL A 50 3.74 2.09 0.22
C VAL A 50 4.10 2.65 -1.14
N LEU A 51 3.47 3.76 -1.51
CA LEU A 51 3.81 4.57 -2.67
C LEU A 51 4.72 5.71 -2.22
N GLU A 52 5.94 5.74 -2.75
CA GLU A 52 6.87 6.86 -2.61
C GLU A 52 6.83 7.70 -3.88
N CYS A 53 6.64 9.02 -3.72
CA CYS A 53 6.70 9.98 -4.80
C CYS A 53 7.84 10.98 -4.52
N ALA A 54 8.90 10.93 -5.31
CA ALA A 54 10.09 11.77 -5.15
C ALA A 54 10.59 12.28 -6.51
N GLY A 55 10.67 13.61 -6.68
CA GLY A 55 11.25 14.21 -7.89
C GLY A 55 10.58 13.78 -9.20
N GLY A 56 9.26 13.59 -9.20
CA GLY A 56 8.49 13.13 -10.37
C GLY A 56 8.53 11.63 -10.63
N LYS A 57 9.31 10.86 -9.85
CA LYS A 57 9.34 9.40 -9.90
C LYS A 57 8.42 8.82 -8.84
N GLN A 58 7.73 7.74 -9.17
CA GLN A 58 6.87 7.01 -8.25
C GLN A 58 7.37 5.58 -8.12
N VAL A 59 7.44 5.08 -6.88
CA VAL A 59 7.83 3.70 -6.58
C VAL A 59 6.81 3.11 -5.62
N LEU A 60 6.16 2.02 -6.05
CA LEU A 60 5.25 1.25 -5.22
C LEU A 60 5.98 0.04 -4.65
N ARG A 61 5.95 -0.09 -3.32
CA ARG A 61 6.52 -1.24 -2.59
C ARG A 61 5.42 -1.97 -1.87
N ILE A 62 5.34 -3.28 -2.09
CA ILE A 62 4.41 -4.16 -1.37
C ILE A 62 5.21 -4.91 -0.33
N TYR A 63 4.75 -4.83 0.91
CA TYR A 63 5.32 -5.49 2.06
C TYR A 63 4.38 -6.60 2.54
N GLN A 64 4.96 -7.70 3.02
CA GLN A 64 4.26 -8.74 3.75
C GLN A 64 4.77 -8.81 5.18
N ILE A 65 3.83 -8.85 6.13
CA ILE A 65 4.16 -9.03 7.54
C ILE A 65 4.46 -10.49 7.83
N LYS A 66 5.69 -10.76 8.24
CA LYS A 66 6.11 -12.06 8.77
C LYS A 66 6.24 -12.01 10.28
N GLN A 67 5.87 -13.11 10.92
CA GLN A 67 6.09 -13.31 12.34
C GLN A 67 7.44 -14.01 12.55
N GLY A 68 8.34 -13.35 13.28
CA GLY A 68 9.58 -13.92 13.76
C GLY A 68 9.38 -14.77 15.03
N LYS A 69 10.47 -15.17 15.67
CA LYS A 69 10.41 -15.87 16.95
C LYS A 69 9.79 -14.97 18.02
N ASP A 70 8.94 -15.55 18.84
CA ASP A 70 8.32 -14.84 19.95
C ASP A 70 9.39 -14.31 20.91
N MET A 71 9.19 -13.08 21.38
CA MET A 71 10.05 -12.46 22.39
C MET A 71 9.29 -12.37 23.70
N TRP A 72 9.96 -12.74 24.80
CA TRP A 72 9.42 -12.57 26.14
C TRP A 72 9.91 -11.25 26.71
N VAL A 73 8.98 -10.32 26.97
CA VAL A 73 9.31 -9.00 27.50
C VAL A 73 8.68 -8.79 28.86
N ARG A 74 9.41 -8.15 29.78
CA ARG A 74 8.82 -7.60 31.00
C ARG A 74 8.13 -6.29 30.67
N LYS A 75 6.80 -6.26 30.82
CA LYS A 75 6.01 -5.03 30.68
C LYS A 75 5.73 -4.43 32.05
N PRO A 76 5.80 -3.10 32.21
CA PRO A 76 5.37 -2.43 33.44
C PRO A 76 3.93 -2.81 33.78
N GLY A 77 3.66 -3.12 35.05
CA GLY A 77 2.33 -3.53 35.52
C GLY A 77 2.03 -5.03 35.45
N PHE A 78 2.93 -5.86 34.92
CA PHE A 78 2.78 -7.32 34.91
C PHE A 78 3.82 -7.99 35.83
N SER A 79 3.39 -8.93 36.66
CA SER A 79 4.27 -9.71 37.56
C SER A 79 5.12 -10.77 36.84
N HIS A 80 4.84 -11.02 35.57
CA HIS A 80 5.49 -12.03 34.74
C HIS A 80 5.83 -11.49 33.36
N SER A 81 6.72 -12.18 32.66
CA SER A 81 7.07 -11.86 31.27
C SER A 81 5.90 -12.15 30.35
N VAL A 82 5.61 -11.22 29.44
CA VAL A 82 4.54 -11.34 28.44
C VAL A 82 5.16 -11.74 27.11
N ARG A 83 4.53 -12.72 26.44
CA ARG A 83 4.92 -13.16 25.10
C ARG A 83 4.47 -12.13 24.06
N VAL A 84 5.40 -11.57 23.30
CA VAL A 84 5.13 -10.61 22.24
C VAL A 84 5.63 -11.17 20.90
N PRO A 85 4.73 -11.40 19.93
CA PRO A 85 5.13 -11.84 18.60
C PRO A 85 5.91 -10.71 17.92
N GLN A 86 7.10 -11.03 17.43
CA GLN A 86 7.89 -10.08 16.65
C GLN A 86 7.34 -10.02 15.23
N LEU A 87 6.73 -8.91 14.85
CA LEU A 87 6.28 -8.67 13.48
C LEU A 87 7.37 -7.91 12.72
N ARG A 88 7.57 -8.30 11.46
CA ARG A 88 8.50 -7.63 10.54
C ARG A 88 7.86 -7.51 9.17
N ALA A 89 7.95 -6.33 8.57
CA ALA A 89 7.62 -6.08 7.18
C ALA A 89 8.79 -6.50 6.27
N ASP A 90 8.55 -7.46 5.39
CA ASP A 90 9.49 -7.81 4.31
C ASP A 90 8.95 -7.27 2.98
N VAL A 91 9.81 -6.64 2.19
CA VAL A 91 9.47 -6.25 0.82
C VAL A 91 9.27 -7.52 -0.01
N VAL A 92 8.10 -7.65 -0.61
CA VAL A 92 7.76 -8.74 -1.55
C VAL A 92 7.99 -8.28 -2.98
N THR A 93 7.57 -7.05 -3.29
CA THR A 93 7.58 -6.51 -4.65
C THR A 93 7.91 -5.04 -4.61
N GLU A 94 8.72 -4.59 -5.57
CA GLU A 94 8.96 -3.17 -5.87
C GLU A 94 8.65 -2.92 -7.35
N LEU A 95 7.89 -1.87 -7.61
CA LEU A 95 7.46 -1.48 -8.95
C LEU A 95 7.76 0.01 -9.14
N ALA A 96 8.59 0.34 -10.13
CA ALA A 96 8.66 1.69 -10.63
C ALA A 96 7.37 2.00 -11.40
N ILE A 97 6.66 3.02 -10.97
CA ILE A 97 5.49 3.51 -11.68
C ILE A 97 5.97 4.68 -12.54
N ASP A 98 6.25 4.40 -13.80
CA ASP A 98 6.36 5.43 -14.82
C ASP A 98 4.97 6.04 -14.94
N ALA A 99 4.84 7.29 -14.45
CA ALA A 99 3.63 8.10 -14.40
C ALA A 99 2.33 7.30 -14.64
N TYR A 100 1.60 6.97 -13.57
CA TYR A 100 0.16 6.81 -13.73
C TYR A 100 -0.36 8.17 -14.20
N GLU A 101 -0.30 8.45 -15.51
CA GLU A 101 -1.23 9.36 -16.12
C GLU A 101 -2.59 8.91 -15.58
N PRO A 102 -3.36 9.80 -14.93
CA PRO A 102 -4.71 9.45 -14.58
C PRO A 102 -5.40 9.11 -15.90
N VAL A 103 -5.51 7.81 -16.19
CA VAL A 103 -6.46 7.31 -17.18
C VAL A 103 -7.76 7.93 -16.70
N GLU A 104 -8.37 8.78 -17.55
CA GLU A 104 -9.65 9.41 -17.23
C GLU A 104 -10.53 8.39 -16.53
N ALA A 105 -11.16 8.78 -15.42
CA ALA A 105 -12.05 7.90 -14.69
C ALA A 105 -12.97 7.25 -15.72
N TRP A 106 -12.95 5.91 -15.82
CA TRP A 106 -13.74 5.19 -16.81
C TRP A 106 -15.19 5.69 -16.73
N GLN A 107 -15.63 6.42 -17.76
CA GLN A 107 -16.99 6.90 -17.88
C GLN A 107 -17.71 5.94 -18.81
N TRP A 108 -18.65 5.19 -18.26
CA TRP A 108 -19.64 4.50 -19.08
C TRP A 108 -20.52 5.56 -19.74
N SER A 109 -20.50 5.63 -21.07
CA SER A 109 -21.45 6.39 -21.87
C SER A 109 -22.39 5.43 -22.58
N PRO A 110 -23.70 5.75 -22.71
CA PRO A 110 -24.64 4.91 -23.45
C PRO A 110 -24.14 4.66 -24.88
N GLY A 111 -23.86 3.39 -25.21
CA GLY A 111 -23.31 2.96 -26.51
C GLY A 111 -21.87 2.42 -26.47
N ALA A 112 -21.18 2.48 -25.32
CA ALA A 112 -19.83 1.94 -25.18
C ALA A 112 -19.75 0.39 -25.16
N ASP A 113 -20.88 -0.29 -24.94
CA ASP A 113 -20.99 -1.76 -25.01
C ASP A 113 -21.89 -2.17 -26.19
N ALA A 114 -21.29 -2.34 -27.36
CA ALA A 114 -21.92 -3.13 -28.44
C ALA A 114 -20.88 -3.85 -29.29
N VAL A 115 -19.94 -4.55 -28.64
CA VAL A 115 -19.17 -5.60 -29.32
C VAL A 115 -19.86 -6.94 -29.05
N GLY A 116 -20.75 -7.34 -29.96
CA GLY A 116 -21.23 -8.72 -30.07
C GLY A 116 -22.71 -8.97 -29.81
N ALA A 117 -23.59 -8.51 -30.71
CA ALA A 117 -24.81 -9.26 -31.09
C ALA A 117 -25.36 -8.67 -32.40
N PRO A 118 -25.63 -9.47 -33.46
CA PRO A 118 -26.41 -8.97 -34.59
C PRO A 118 -27.83 -8.68 -34.11
N ALA A 119 -28.36 -7.54 -34.57
CA ALA A 119 -29.69 -7.05 -34.25
C ALA A 119 -30.75 -8.16 -34.42
N ARG A 120 -31.43 -8.51 -33.34
CA ARG A 120 -32.77 -9.10 -33.42
C ARG A 120 -33.75 -8.03 -32.99
N GLU A 121 -34.55 -7.58 -33.95
CA GLU A 121 -35.76 -6.80 -33.73
C GLU A 121 -36.63 -7.49 -32.68
N ILE A 122 -36.99 -6.77 -31.63
CA ILE A 122 -38.09 -7.15 -30.76
C ILE A 122 -39.32 -6.44 -31.35
N ALA A 123 -40.19 -7.19 -32.01
CA ALA A 123 -41.55 -6.75 -32.29
C ALA A 123 -42.35 -6.78 -30.99
N LEU A 124 -43.10 -5.70 -30.73
CA LEU A 124 -44.04 -5.56 -29.62
C LEU A 124 -45.23 -6.52 -29.76
#